data_AF-A0A953L787-F1
#
_entry.id   AF-A0A953L787-F1
#
_cell.length_a   1.000
_cell.length_b   1.000
_cell.length_c   1.000
_cell.angle_alpha   90.00
_cell.angle_beta   90.00
_cell.angle_gamma   90.00
#
_symmetry.space_group_name_H-M   'P 1'
#
loop_
_entity.id
_entity.type
_entity.pdbx_description
1 polymer ?
#
loop_
_entity_poly.entity_id
_entity_poly.type
_entity_poly.pdbx_seq_one_letter_code
_entity_poly.pdbx_strand_id
1 'polypeptide(L)'
;DTDVGSPNRTPVYEVVPAGTALPQGFVKPLPATDSRIQVCRAAGDCVATTNDLNADGVAEVLIANSSAIQVWESDGRGGWRIVGSWSAPPYRRGGEPVDLRNALRNGEARPVTPEWPDLAFGNRRSSLIRHPVDELP
;
A
#
# COMPACT_ATOMS: atom_id res chain seq x y z
N ASP A 1 -13.84 18.88 -5.49
CA ASP A 1 -15.12 19.09 -4.82
C ASP A 1 -15.42 17.84 -4.01
N THR A 2 -14.99 17.82 -2.75
CA THR A 2 -15.23 16.66 -1.86
C THR A 2 -16.46 17.00 -1.06
N ASP A 3 -17.61 16.49 -1.52
CA ASP A 3 -18.94 16.84 -1.04
C ASP A 3 -19.15 16.46 0.44
N VAL A 4 -19.13 17.48 1.30
CA VAL A 4 -19.38 17.36 2.74
C VAL A 4 -20.87 17.07 2.93
N GLY A 5 -21.22 15.80 3.15
CA GLY A 5 -22.61 15.35 3.34
C GLY A 5 -22.95 14.04 2.64
N SER A 6 -22.11 13.58 1.71
CA SER A 6 -22.24 12.27 1.09
C SER A 6 -22.21 11.13 2.13
N PRO A 7 -23.06 10.08 1.99
CA PRO A 7 -23.16 9.01 2.97
C PRO A 7 -21.86 8.21 3.06
N ASN A 8 -21.60 7.63 4.23
CA ASN A 8 -20.48 6.73 4.41
C ASN A 8 -20.62 5.51 3.49
N ARG A 9 -19.51 5.08 2.89
CA ARG A 9 -19.45 3.92 2.01
C ARG A 9 -18.43 2.93 2.52
N THR A 10 -18.62 1.65 2.22
CA THR A 10 -17.61 0.62 2.51
C THR A 10 -16.72 0.44 1.28
N PRO A 11 -15.40 0.56 1.41
CA PRO A 11 -14.49 0.31 0.29
C PRO A 11 -14.51 -1.16 -0.12
N VAL A 12 -14.30 -1.43 -1.40
CA VAL A 12 -14.30 -2.78 -1.97
C VAL A 12 -12.87 -3.24 -2.20
N TYR A 13 -12.51 -4.40 -1.64
CA TYR A 13 -11.20 -5.02 -1.79
C TYR A 13 -11.35 -6.46 -2.28
N GLU A 14 -10.45 -6.88 -3.16
CA GLU A 14 -10.08 -8.28 -3.27
C GLU A 14 -9.06 -8.59 -2.17
N VAL A 15 -9.37 -9.49 -1.24
CA VAL A 15 -8.44 -9.86 -0.16
C VAL A 15 -7.63 -11.08 -0.57
N VAL A 16 -6.31 -10.96 -0.50
CA VAL A 16 -5.34 -11.99 -0.89
C VAL A 16 -4.40 -12.36 0.27
N PRO A 17 -4.00 -13.63 0.40
CA PRO A 17 -4.55 -14.80 -0.31
C PRO A 17 -6.02 -15.05 0.07
N ALA A 18 -6.77 -15.71 -0.81
CA ALA A 18 -8.18 -16.01 -0.57
C ALA A 18 -8.37 -16.77 0.75
N GLY A 19 -9.40 -16.39 1.52
CA GLY A 19 -9.65 -16.93 2.87
C GLY A 19 -8.97 -16.14 4.00
N THR A 20 -8.12 -15.17 3.68
CA THR A 20 -7.55 -14.23 4.66
C THR A 20 -8.59 -13.17 5.03
N ALA A 21 -8.58 -12.74 6.29
CA ALA A 21 -9.37 -11.60 6.76
C ALA A 21 -8.46 -10.39 7.00
N LEU A 22 -8.95 -9.20 6.65
CA LEU A 22 -8.33 -7.95 7.05
C LEU A 22 -8.56 -7.70 8.55
N PRO A 23 -7.70 -6.92 9.22
CA PRO A 23 -7.79 -6.69 10.66
C PRO A 23 -9.11 -6.01 11.02
N GLN A 24 -9.58 -6.26 12.25
CA GLN A 24 -10.86 -5.75 12.71
C GLN A 24 -10.93 -4.22 12.60
N GLY A 25 -12.06 -3.72 12.11
CA GLY A 25 -12.30 -2.29 11.97
C GLY A 25 -11.60 -1.64 10.77
N PHE A 26 -10.80 -2.38 10.00
CA PHE A 26 -10.25 -1.87 8.74
C PHE A 26 -11.34 -1.69 7.68
N VAL A 27 -12.16 -2.73 7.49
CA VAL A 27 -13.32 -2.73 6.59
C VAL A 27 -14.54 -2.25 7.37
N LYS A 28 -14.88 -0.97 7.19
CA LYS A 28 -16.07 -0.34 7.78
C LYS A 28 -16.61 0.75 6.84
N PRO A 29 -17.83 1.25 7.05
CA PRO A 29 -18.28 2.46 6.36
C PRO A 29 -17.39 3.66 6.73
N LEU A 30 -16.89 4.35 5.72
CA LEU A 30 -15.97 5.49 5.83
C LEU A 30 -16.56 6.73 5.16
N PRO A 31 -16.19 7.94 5.62
CA PRO A 31 -16.63 9.18 4.98
C PRO A 31 -16.11 9.29 3.55
N ALA A 32 -16.80 10.06 2.71
CA ALA A 32 -16.40 10.30 1.32
C ALA A 32 -15.01 10.95 1.21
N THR A 33 -14.49 11.58 2.26
CA THR A 33 -13.15 12.17 2.32
C THR A 33 -12.04 11.14 2.50
N ASP A 34 -12.34 9.89 2.88
CA ASP A 34 -11.34 8.83 3.03
C ASP A 34 -10.81 8.41 1.64
N SER A 35 -9.49 8.36 1.49
CA SER A 35 -8.84 8.03 0.22
C SER A 35 -9.21 6.65 -0.31
N ARG A 36 -9.52 5.70 0.58
CA ARG A 36 -9.96 4.35 0.19
C ARG A 36 -11.31 4.38 -0.51
N ILE A 37 -12.19 5.31 -0.15
CA ILE A 37 -13.48 5.53 -0.81
C ILE A 37 -13.32 6.16 -2.19
N GLN A 38 -12.23 6.89 -2.39
CA GLN A 38 -11.94 7.51 -3.68
C GLN A 38 -11.34 6.52 -4.68
N VAL A 39 -10.57 5.53 -4.22
CA VAL A 39 -9.83 4.62 -5.09
C VAL A 39 -10.42 3.22 -5.17
N CYS A 40 -10.93 2.66 -4.07
CA CYS A 40 -11.37 1.27 -3.96
C CYS A 40 -12.91 1.19 -3.99
N ARG A 41 -13.53 1.55 -5.11
CA ARG A 41 -14.98 1.76 -5.24
C ARG A 41 -15.72 0.51 -5.67
N ALA A 42 -15.08 -0.34 -6.46
CA ALA A 42 -15.67 -1.50 -7.10
C ALA A 42 -14.71 -2.71 -7.10
N ALA A 43 -15.25 -3.87 -7.44
CA ALA A 43 -14.47 -5.08 -7.61
C ALA A 43 -13.38 -4.87 -8.67
N GLY A 44 -12.15 -5.28 -8.37
CA GLY A 44 -10.99 -5.09 -9.24
C GLY A 44 -10.25 -3.76 -9.04
N ASP A 45 -10.81 -2.77 -8.35
CA ASP A 45 -10.12 -1.49 -8.11
C ASP A 45 -8.89 -1.66 -7.21
N CYS A 46 -9.03 -2.48 -6.16
CA CYS A 46 -8.01 -2.65 -5.15
C CYS A 46 -7.84 -4.12 -4.72
N VAL A 47 -6.58 -4.50 -4.50
CA VAL A 47 -6.19 -5.76 -3.85
C VAL A 47 -5.62 -5.42 -2.48
N ALA A 48 -6.01 -6.15 -1.45
CA ALA A 48 -5.54 -5.94 -0.09
C ALA A 48 -4.95 -7.22 0.51
N THR A 49 -3.87 -7.08 1.28
CA THR A 49 -3.29 -8.17 2.07
C THR A 49 -2.83 -7.65 3.43
N THR A 50 -2.53 -8.57 4.35
CA THR A 50 -2.04 -8.27 5.68
C THR A 50 -0.63 -8.81 5.86
N ASN A 51 0.23 -8.01 6.50
CA ASN A 51 1.56 -8.44 6.89
C ASN A 51 2.04 -7.60 8.08
N ASP A 52 2.73 -8.21 9.04
CA ASP A 52 3.43 -7.50 10.10
C ASP A 52 4.81 -7.09 9.56
N LEU A 53 4.88 -5.85 9.06
CA LEU A 53 6.05 -5.29 8.38
C LEU A 53 7.06 -4.69 9.35
N ASN A 54 6.61 -4.25 10.53
CA ASN A 54 7.43 -3.58 11.53
C ASN A 54 7.82 -4.50 12.71
N ALA A 55 7.28 -5.71 12.76
CA ALA A 55 7.48 -6.74 13.79
C ALA A 55 6.99 -6.32 15.19
N ASP A 56 5.93 -5.51 15.28
CA ASP A 56 5.31 -5.11 16.55
C ASP A 56 4.18 -6.06 17.02
N GLY A 57 3.83 -7.06 16.21
CA GLY A 57 2.78 -8.04 16.47
C GLY A 57 1.37 -7.58 16.02
N VAL A 58 1.24 -6.40 15.42
CA VAL A 58 0.02 -5.87 14.83
C VAL A 58 0.18 -5.80 13.32
N ALA A 59 -0.61 -6.58 12.59
CA ALA A 59 -0.50 -6.60 11.13
C ALA A 59 -0.89 -5.24 10.50
N GLU A 60 -0.03 -4.72 9.62
CA GLU A 60 -0.39 -3.67 8.68
C GLU A 60 -1.28 -4.22 7.57
N VAL A 61 -2.02 -3.31 6.93
CA VAL A 61 -2.76 -3.59 5.70
C VAL A 61 -2.07 -2.94 4.51
N LEU A 62 -1.73 -3.77 3.53
CA LEU A 62 -1.25 -3.36 2.23
C LEU A 62 -2.45 -3.22 1.29
N ILE A 63 -2.65 -2.05 0.68
CA ILE A 63 -3.64 -1.83 -0.39
C ILE A 63 -2.90 -1.50 -1.68
N ALA A 64 -3.03 -2.36 -2.69
CA ALA A 64 -2.62 -2.08 -4.06
C ALA A 64 -3.78 -1.52 -4.88
N ASN A 65 -3.53 -0.44 -5.59
CA ASN A 65 -4.30 -0.02 -6.77
C ASN A 65 -3.38 -0.12 -8.01
N SER A 66 -3.81 0.41 -9.17
CA SER A 66 -3.01 0.31 -10.40
C SER A 66 -1.68 1.10 -10.39
N SER A 67 -1.48 2.04 -9.47
CA SER A 67 -0.33 2.96 -9.46
C SER A 67 0.51 2.94 -8.18
N ALA A 68 -0.05 2.51 -7.05
CA ALA A 68 0.66 2.42 -5.78
C ALA A 68 0.20 1.23 -4.91
N ILE A 69 1.10 0.78 -4.05
CA ILE A 69 0.81 -0.04 -2.87
C ILE A 69 0.98 0.85 -1.64
N GLN A 70 -0.09 1.07 -0.88
CA GLN A 70 -0.08 1.85 0.36
C GLN A 70 0.03 0.93 1.58
N VAL A 71 0.78 1.37 2.59
CA VAL A 71 0.88 0.72 3.90
C VAL A 71 0.00 1.46 4.89
N TRP A 72 -0.93 0.73 5.50
CA TRP A 72 -1.83 1.24 6.52
C TRP A 72 -1.54 0.58 7.86
N GLU A 73 -1.28 1.41 8.86
CA GLU A 73 -1.03 1.00 10.24
C GLU A 73 -2.22 1.41 11.13
N SER A 74 -2.53 0.60 12.13
CA SER A 74 -3.54 0.95 13.14
C SER A 74 -3.01 2.05 14.04
N ASP A 75 -3.88 2.99 14.43
CA ASP A 75 -3.54 4.01 15.43
C ASP A 75 -3.75 3.56 16.88
N GLY A 76 -4.13 2.29 17.10
CA GLY A 76 -4.43 1.71 18.42
C GLY A 76 -5.75 2.19 19.03
N ARG A 77 -6.51 3.06 18.36
CA ARG A 77 -7.78 3.65 18.82
C ARG A 77 -8.95 3.33 17.89
N GLY A 78 -8.76 2.34 17.00
CA GLY A 78 -9.76 1.92 16.01
C GLY A 78 -9.74 2.72 14.70
N GLY A 79 -8.75 3.61 14.53
CA GLY A 79 -8.43 4.28 13.28
C GLY A 79 -7.22 3.66 12.59
N TRP A 80 -6.94 4.17 11.40
CA TRP A 80 -5.93 3.67 10.49
C TRP A 80 -5.29 4.86 9.76
N ARG A 81 -3.97 4.83 9.60
CA ARG A 81 -3.19 5.88 8.95
C ARG A 81 -2.28 5.30 7.88
N ILE A 82 -2.03 6.07 6.83
CA ILE A 82 -1.01 5.72 5.83
C ILE A 82 0.35 6.02 6.44
N VAL A 83 1.25 5.04 6.44
CA VAL A 83 2.64 5.18 6.94
C VAL A 83 3.68 5.17 5.83
N GLY A 84 3.29 4.73 4.62
CA GLY A 84 4.15 4.73 3.45
C GLY A 84 3.42 4.26 2.19
N SER A 85 4.10 4.37 1.06
CA SER A 85 3.64 3.77 -0.18
C SER A 85 4.81 3.44 -1.11
N TRP A 86 4.67 2.37 -1.89
CA TRP A 86 5.50 2.09 -3.05
C TRP A 86 4.75 2.46 -4.32
N SER A 87 5.42 3.11 -5.26
CA SER A 87 4.89 3.35 -6.61
C SER A 87 5.35 2.25 -7.56
N ALA A 88 4.68 2.14 -8.70
CA ALA A 88 5.17 1.30 -9.78
C ALA A 88 6.60 1.74 -10.17
N PRO A 89 7.49 0.79 -10.52
CA PRO A 89 8.80 1.15 -11.04
C PRO A 89 8.64 2.02 -12.30
N PRO A 90 9.62 2.89 -12.59
CA PRO A 90 9.54 3.77 -13.74
C PRO A 90 9.33 2.95 -15.02
N TYR A 91 8.44 3.45 -15.88
CA TYR A 91 8.17 2.84 -17.17
C TYR A 91 9.47 2.66 -17.96
N ARG A 92 9.79 1.40 -18.30
CA ARG A 92 10.87 1.12 -19.25
C ARG A 92 10.31 1.22 -20.65
N ARG A 93 10.98 1.97 -21.54
CA ARG A 93 10.56 2.10 -22.94
C ARG A 93 10.43 0.71 -23.57
N GLY A 94 9.23 0.38 -24.04
CA GLY A 94 8.92 -0.91 -24.68
C GLY A 94 8.55 -2.04 -23.71
N GLY A 95 8.45 -1.76 -22.41
CA GLY A 95 7.91 -2.69 -21.42
C GLY A 95 6.45 -2.37 -21.08
N GLU A 96 5.69 -3.37 -20.65
CA GLU A 96 4.34 -3.16 -20.13
C GLU A 96 4.38 -2.49 -18.75
N PRO A 97 3.46 -1.55 -18.44
CA PRO A 97 3.30 -1.04 -17.09
C PRO A 97 3.03 -2.17 -16.10
N VAL A 98 3.71 -2.14 -14.95
CA VAL A 98 3.45 -3.11 -13.87
C VAL A 98 2.13 -2.74 -13.19
N ASP A 99 1.12 -3.62 -13.29
CA ASP A 99 -0.08 -3.52 -12.48
C ASP A 99 0.22 -4.05 -11.07
N LEU A 100 0.32 -3.13 -10.10
CA LEU A 100 0.66 -3.48 -8.73
C LEU A 100 -0.40 -4.33 -8.03
N ARG A 101 -1.65 -4.34 -8.52
CA ARG A 101 -2.68 -5.26 -8.02
C ARG A 101 -2.32 -6.70 -8.37
N ASN A 102 -1.87 -6.94 -9.60
CA ASN A 102 -1.42 -8.27 -10.03
C ASN A 102 -0.15 -8.67 -9.28
N ALA A 103 0.80 -7.75 -9.12
CA ALA A 103 2.03 -8.01 -8.39
C ALA A 103 1.74 -8.40 -6.92
N LEU A 104 0.82 -7.70 -6.25
CA LEU A 104 0.41 -8.04 -4.88
C LEU A 104 -0.39 -9.35 -4.83
N ARG A 105 -1.33 -9.56 -5.75
CA ARG A 105 -2.15 -10.79 -5.86
C ARG A 105 -1.29 -12.04 -6.03
N ASN A 106 -0.27 -11.96 -6.87
CA ASN A 106 0.59 -13.09 -7.23
C ASN A 106 1.77 -13.29 -6.25
N GLY A 107 1.90 -12.43 -5.23
CA GLY A 107 3.03 -12.46 -4.30
C GLY A 107 4.37 -12.01 -4.90
N GLU A 108 4.35 -11.35 -6.07
CA GLU A 108 5.52 -10.76 -6.72
C GLU A 108 5.95 -9.46 -6.01
N ALA A 109 4.98 -8.70 -5.48
CA ALA A 109 5.23 -7.57 -4.61
C ALA A 109 5.41 -8.05 -3.17
N ARG A 110 6.64 -7.94 -2.66
CA ARG A 110 6.98 -8.25 -1.27
C ARG A 110 7.94 -7.20 -0.71
N PRO A 111 7.80 -6.84 0.58
CA PRO A 111 8.79 -6.03 1.26
C PRO A 111 10.14 -6.76 1.23
N VAL A 112 11.22 -6.01 1.03
CA VAL A 112 12.58 -6.53 1.06
C VAL A 112 13.42 -5.67 1.98
N THR A 113 14.23 -6.31 2.81
CA THR A 113 15.27 -5.61 3.58
C THR A 113 16.29 -5.04 2.59
N PRO A 114 16.55 -3.72 2.62
CA PRO A 114 17.61 -3.14 1.80
C PRO A 114 18.96 -3.78 2.10
N GLU A 115 19.72 -4.12 1.06
CA GLU A 115 21.11 -4.58 1.18
C GLU A 115 22.00 -3.58 1.91
N TRP A 116 21.80 -2.29 1.61
CA TRP A 116 22.49 -1.19 2.26
C TRP A 116 21.53 -0.54 3.25
N PRO A 117 21.93 -0.43 4.52
CA PRO A 117 21.06 0.15 5.54
C PRO A 117 20.87 1.65 5.29
N ASP A 118 19.77 2.17 5.83
CA ASP A 118 19.53 3.61 5.89
C ASP A 118 20.50 4.29 6.88
N LEU A 119 20.85 5.54 6.61
CA LEU A 119 21.66 6.35 7.53
C LEU A 119 20.78 7.09 8.54
N ALA A 120 21.18 7.04 9.81
CA ALA A 120 20.55 7.77 10.90
C ALA A 120 21.26 9.11 11.18
N PHE A 121 20.48 10.18 11.30
CA PHE A 121 20.92 11.53 11.68
C PHE A 121 20.10 12.00 12.87
N GLY A 122 20.47 11.58 14.08
CA GLY A 122 19.66 11.80 15.28
C GLY A 122 18.31 11.08 15.15
N ASN A 123 17.21 11.83 15.13
CA ASN A 123 15.84 11.31 14.97
C ASN A 123 15.38 11.19 13.51
N ARG A 124 16.23 11.52 12.52
CA ARG A 124 15.92 11.39 11.10
C ARG A 124 16.60 10.16 10.52
N ARG A 125 15.95 9.55 9.54
CA ARG A 125 16.50 8.46 8.74
C ARG A 125 16.52 8.90 7.27
N SER A 126 17.58 8.57 6.55
CA SER A 126 17.67 8.77 5.10
C SER A 126 17.95 7.44 4.44
N SER A 127 17.09 7.03 3.53
CA SER A 127 17.33 5.84 2.71
C SER A 127 18.43 6.10 1.68
N LEU A 128 19.14 5.04 1.31
CA LEU A 128 20.16 5.11 0.27
C LEU A 128 19.49 5.43 -1.08
N ILE A 129 19.92 6.51 -1.72
CA ILE A 129 19.55 6.80 -3.12
C ILE A 129 20.47 5.97 -4.01
N ARG A 130 19.92 4.93 -4.65
CA ARG A 130 20.66 4.19 -5.68
C ARG A 130 20.65 5.01 -6.96
N HIS A 131 21.83 5.35 -7.46
CA HIS A 131 21.96 5.77 -8.84
C HIS A 131 21.83 4.53 -9.73
N PRO A 132 21.06 4.59 -10.82
CA PRO A 132 21.17 3.58 -11.86
C PRO A 132 22.65 3.48 -12.21
N VAL A 133 23.21 2.28 -12.12
CA VAL A 133 24.41 2.01 -12.90
C VAL A 133 23.95 2.15 -14.34
N ASP A 134 24.45 3.17 -15.03
CA ASP A 134 24.44 3.16 -16.49
C ASP A 134 24.98 1.77 -16.88
N GLU A 135 24.18 0.98 -17.59
CA GLU A 135 24.75 -0.09 -18.40
C GLU A 135 25.66 0.61 -19.42
N LEU A 136 26.92 0.84 -19.02
CA LEU A 136 28.00 1.29 -19.89
C LEU A 136 28.61 0.06 -20.57
N PRO A 137 29.00 0.21 -21.84
CA PRO A 137 28.19 0.23 -23.05
C PRO A 137 27.94 -1.17 -23.64
#